data_AF-A0A962W7E7-F1
#
_entry.id   AF-A0A962W7E7-F1
#
_cell.length_a   1.000
_cell.length_b   1.000
_cell.length_c   1.000
_cell.angle_alpha   90.00
_cell.angle_beta   90.00
_cell.angle_gamma   90.00
#
_symmetry.space_group_name_H-M   'P 1'
#
loop_
_entity.id
_entity.type
_entity.pdbx_description
1 polymer ?
#
loop_
_entity_poly.entity_id
_entity_poly.type
_entity_poly.pdbx_seq_one_letter_code
_entity_poly.pdbx_strand_id
1 'polypeptide(L)'
;MTRRLISIALVCAGLASQASARDYFVLLGGGAGPASSEVSIEKNVEWISGLLDSRGHEGHDVLFAAGLQDPTRDVKTNRVDPELAGLWLPIARVYGNRARLFEAFHKNTVARSADAATRENALDLLQQRLTAMQAGDNLMLVYNGHGGGSDEDPSQHHLRLWDNTRLTVGDLVQTLEHQPPQTVFRFVLPQCYSGPFLRTIHQQLSIGESGPVNTARCGFTAAPHHRKSEGCTEVEDEREYVDYSTYFFAALDGQSRLGQALSREPDTNGDGRVGLNEAHIYAATESYSRDVPGATSEYFLQQWQPWYVRGQTWSYPESSGDGHHARMVRTVAARLGFPADLDHVMLVREVSDRRIALEAQINGLEAEVRSLRQRELDLRGELARAGTSRWPELRNPYGVNFNGLEPENIGEISAWLESRPLYSELESVQNEIDAGNETILGMERDLGMHLRILRWLELSRLEYFLYRFGSRADISSYESLQDCESWTGLGE
;
A
#
# COMPACT_ATOMS: atom_id res chain seq x y z
N MET A 1 -19.03 12.96 84.43
CA MET A 1 -17.84 12.34 83.82
C MET A 1 -18.27 11.65 82.54
N THR A 2 -18.16 12.34 81.41
CA THR A 2 -18.65 11.88 80.10
C THR A 2 -17.48 11.89 79.13
N ARG A 3 -17.00 10.70 78.76
CA ARG A 3 -15.91 10.49 77.79
C ARG A 3 -16.41 10.85 76.39
N ARG A 4 -15.78 11.83 75.74
CA ARG A 4 -15.90 12.05 74.30
C ARG A 4 -14.78 11.28 73.60
N LEU A 5 -15.15 10.27 72.83
CA LEU A 5 -14.30 9.62 71.83
C LEU A 5 -14.23 10.53 70.61
N ILE A 6 -13.03 10.97 70.25
CA ILE A 6 -12.76 11.64 68.97
C ILE A 6 -12.26 10.55 68.02
N SER A 7 -13.11 10.16 67.08
CA SER A 7 -12.72 9.30 65.95
C SER A 7 -12.10 10.20 64.87
N ILE A 8 -10.80 10.05 64.65
CA ILE A 8 -10.11 10.64 63.50
C ILE A 8 -10.34 9.69 62.32
N ALA A 9 -11.18 10.11 61.38
CA ALA A 9 -11.31 9.45 60.09
C ALA A 9 -10.17 9.94 59.18
N LEU A 10 -9.20 9.07 58.90
CA LEU A 10 -8.20 9.28 57.86
C LEU A 10 -8.89 9.12 56.50
N VAL A 11 -9.10 10.21 55.78
CA VAL A 11 -9.51 10.17 54.37
C VAL A 11 -8.24 9.95 53.55
N CYS A 12 -7.98 8.69 53.19
CA CYS A 12 -7.01 8.37 52.13
C CYS A 12 -7.64 8.77 50.79
N ALA A 13 -7.45 10.03 50.38
CA ALA A 13 -7.65 10.44 49.01
C ALA A 13 -6.54 9.81 48.16
N GLY A 14 -6.78 8.60 47.67
CA GLY A 14 -5.96 7.98 46.64
C GLY A 14 -6.09 8.83 45.38
N LEU A 15 -5.07 9.65 45.11
CA LEU A 15 -4.82 10.22 43.79
C LEU A 15 -4.49 9.04 42.86
N ALA A 16 -5.52 8.37 42.36
CA ALA A 16 -5.37 7.56 41.16
C ALA A 16 -4.97 8.55 40.06
N SER A 17 -3.67 8.62 39.79
CA SER A 17 -3.17 9.28 38.60
C SER A 17 -3.83 8.55 37.44
N GLN A 18 -4.82 9.18 36.78
CA GLN A 18 -5.25 8.71 35.47
C GLN A 18 -4.03 8.88 34.58
N ALA A 19 -3.25 7.80 34.44
CA ALA A 19 -2.21 7.76 33.44
C ALA A 19 -2.91 8.01 32.10
N SER A 20 -2.54 9.10 31.42
CA SER A 20 -3.02 9.35 30.06
C SER A 20 -2.67 8.14 29.21
N ALA A 21 -3.65 7.60 28.49
CA ALA A 21 -3.42 6.62 27.45
C ALA A 21 -2.32 7.11 26.51
N ARG A 22 -1.40 6.23 26.15
CA ARG A 22 -0.28 6.52 25.26
C ARG A 22 -0.53 5.97 23.88
N ASP A 23 -0.08 6.71 22.88
CA ASP A 23 -0.10 6.30 21.49
C ASP A 23 1.33 5.96 21.04
N TYR A 24 1.55 4.70 20.72
CA TYR A 24 2.79 4.19 20.15
C TYR A 24 2.64 4.09 18.63
N PHE A 25 3.69 4.43 17.89
CA PHE A 25 3.73 4.32 16.44
C PHE A 25 5.00 3.61 16.01
N VAL A 26 4.84 2.66 15.08
CA VAL A 26 5.94 1.93 14.47
C VAL A 26 5.83 2.11 12.96
N LEU A 27 6.85 2.70 12.35
CA LEU A 27 6.98 2.86 10.91
C LEU A 27 8.02 1.86 10.40
N LEU A 28 7.59 0.98 9.51
CA LEU A 28 8.45 0.04 8.82
C LEU A 28 8.57 0.47 7.36
N GLY A 29 9.79 0.62 6.86
CA GLY A 29 10.03 1.15 5.53
C GLY A 29 11.15 0.46 4.75
N GLY A 30 11.09 0.57 3.43
CA GLY A 30 12.15 0.16 2.52
C GLY A 30 11.90 -1.17 1.81
N GLY A 31 12.90 -1.60 1.05
CA GLY A 31 12.86 -2.79 0.22
C GLY A 31 13.46 -4.05 0.84
N ALA A 32 13.35 -5.16 0.11
CA ALA A 32 14.05 -6.41 0.43
C ALA A 32 15.58 -6.32 0.27
N GLY A 33 16.05 -5.25 -0.37
CA GLY A 33 17.43 -4.92 -0.67
C GLY A 33 17.47 -3.65 -1.52
N PRO A 34 18.66 -3.14 -1.87
CA PRO A 34 18.81 -1.84 -2.52
C PRO A 34 17.93 -1.68 -3.77
N ALA A 35 17.86 -2.71 -4.62
CA ALA A 35 17.12 -2.68 -5.89
C ALA A 35 15.59 -2.52 -5.75
N SER A 36 15.04 -2.71 -4.55
CA SER A 36 13.60 -2.63 -4.25
C SER A 36 13.28 -1.64 -3.13
N SER A 37 14.24 -0.78 -2.80
CA SER A 37 14.14 0.21 -1.74
C SER A 37 14.20 1.59 -2.39
N GLU A 38 13.12 1.98 -3.05
CA GLU A 38 13.07 3.20 -3.86
C GLU A 38 13.13 4.48 -3.03
N VAL A 39 13.69 5.55 -3.61
CA VAL A 39 13.70 6.90 -3.03
C VAL A 39 12.28 7.39 -2.71
N SER A 40 11.28 6.97 -3.48
CA SER A 40 9.88 7.28 -3.20
C SER A 40 9.39 6.72 -1.86
N ILE A 41 9.80 5.49 -1.51
CA ILE A 41 9.51 4.86 -0.22
C ILE A 41 10.23 5.62 0.91
N GLU A 42 11.51 5.98 0.72
CA GLU A 42 12.27 6.80 1.66
C GLU A 42 11.55 8.13 1.96
N LYS A 43 11.18 8.88 0.93
CA LYS A 43 10.52 10.18 1.07
C LYS A 43 9.14 10.07 1.72
N ASN A 44 8.40 9.00 1.46
CA ASN A 44 7.10 8.79 2.09
C ASN A 44 7.24 8.50 3.59
N VAL A 45 8.24 7.70 3.99
CA VAL A 45 8.53 7.45 5.41
C VAL A 45 8.99 8.71 6.12
N GLU A 46 9.85 9.52 5.50
CA GLU A 46 10.26 10.83 6.04
C GLU A 46 9.06 11.76 6.25
N TRP A 47 8.14 11.82 5.29
CA TRP A 47 6.94 12.65 5.41
C TRP A 47 6.00 12.18 6.52
N ILE A 48 5.69 10.88 6.61
CA ILE A 48 4.83 10.35 7.67
C ILE A 48 5.49 10.54 9.05
N SER A 49 6.81 10.35 9.15
CA SER A 49 7.57 10.62 10.37
C SER A 49 7.47 12.10 10.78
N GLY A 50 7.60 13.02 9.84
CA GLY A 50 7.42 14.46 10.07
C GLY A 50 5.99 14.85 10.50
N LEU A 51 4.97 14.22 9.90
CA LEU A 51 3.57 14.37 10.33
C LEU A 51 3.42 13.95 11.79
N LEU A 52 3.92 12.78 12.17
CA LEU A 52 3.84 12.29 13.56
C LEU A 52 4.55 13.23 14.55
N ASP A 53 5.74 13.73 14.19
CA ASP A 53 6.46 14.73 15.00
C ASP A 53 5.61 16.01 15.17
N SER A 54 5.00 16.51 14.10
CA SER A 54 4.16 17.72 14.15
C SER A 54 2.91 17.57 15.04
N ARG A 55 2.43 16.34 15.24
CA ARG A 55 1.28 16.01 16.09
C ARG A 55 1.68 15.60 17.52
N GLY A 56 2.93 15.83 17.92
CA GLY A 56 3.41 15.56 19.28
C GLY A 56 3.76 14.10 19.54
N HIS A 57 3.90 13.28 18.50
CA HIS A 57 4.32 11.88 18.60
C HIS A 57 5.81 11.71 18.32
N GLU A 58 6.63 12.56 18.94
CA GLU A 58 8.09 12.60 18.80
C GLU A 58 8.81 11.33 19.28
N GLY A 59 8.09 10.40 19.91
CA GLY A 59 8.61 9.12 20.41
C GLY A 59 8.34 7.93 19.49
N HIS A 60 7.87 8.15 18.25
CA HIS A 60 7.61 7.07 17.30
C HIS A 60 8.88 6.36 16.85
N ASP A 61 8.76 5.07 16.56
CA ASP A 61 9.86 4.22 16.13
C ASP A 61 9.88 4.08 14.61
N VAL A 62 11.08 4.08 14.04
CA VAL A 62 11.27 3.86 12.60
C VAL A 62 12.33 2.79 12.39
N LEU A 63 11.99 1.77 11.59
CA LEU A 63 12.95 0.85 10.99
C LEU A 63 12.88 1.03 9.48
N PHE A 64 14.00 1.36 8.85
CA PHE A 64 14.06 1.60 7.41
C PHE A 64 15.28 0.92 6.79
N ALA A 65 15.06 0.13 5.74
CA ALA A 65 16.12 -0.51 4.94
C ALA A 65 17.28 -1.06 5.81
N ALA A 66 18.52 -0.63 5.59
CA ALA A 66 19.69 -1.09 6.35
C ALA A 66 19.86 -0.40 7.72
N GLY A 67 19.07 0.63 8.03
CA GLY A 67 19.26 1.48 9.20
C GLY A 67 20.36 2.51 9.02
N LEU A 68 20.41 3.53 9.89
CA LEU A 68 21.39 4.61 9.81
C LEU A 68 22.80 4.20 10.25
N GLN A 69 22.95 3.15 11.07
CA GLN A 69 24.25 2.70 11.54
C GLN A 69 25.04 1.93 10.47
N ASP A 70 24.35 1.32 9.51
CA ASP A 70 24.97 0.59 8.41
C ASP A 70 25.46 1.57 7.32
N PRO A 71 26.69 1.45 6.79
CA PRO A 71 27.19 2.31 5.71
C PRO A 71 26.68 1.93 4.32
N THR A 72 25.84 0.89 4.19
CA THR A 72 25.31 0.39 2.91
C THR A 72 24.55 1.47 2.14
N ARG A 73 24.71 1.46 0.82
CA ARG A 73 23.87 2.24 -0.11
C ARG A 73 22.61 1.43 -0.37
N ASP A 74 21.57 1.74 0.38
CA ASP A 74 20.36 0.93 0.56
C ASP A 74 19.10 1.55 -0.05
N VAL A 75 19.22 2.71 -0.70
CA VAL A 75 18.12 3.37 -1.42
C VAL A 75 18.46 3.48 -2.91
N LYS A 76 17.54 3.04 -3.77
CA LYS A 76 17.58 3.18 -5.24
C LYS A 76 17.00 4.51 -5.66
N THR A 77 17.69 5.21 -6.55
CA THR A 77 17.25 6.45 -7.19
C THR A 77 17.69 6.46 -8.65
N ASN A 78 17.17 7.39 -9.45
CA ASN A 78 17.65 7.62 -10.80
C ASN A 78 18.51 8.87 -10.89
N ARG A 79 19.64 8.74 -11.57
CA ARG A 79 20.50 9.86 -11.93
C ARG A 79 20.74 9.86 -13.44
N VAL A 80 20.00 10.72 -14.14
CA VAL A 80 20.19 10.94 -15.56
C VAL A 80 21.35 11.91 -15.76
N ASP A 81 22.43 11.42 -16.37
CA ASP A 81 23.50 12.24 -16.92
C ASP A 81 23.33 12.27 -18.45
N PRO A 82 22.97 13.41 -19.06
CA PRO A 82 22.69 13.50 -20.49
C PRO A 82 23.87 13.08 -21.39
N GLU A 83 25.10 13.31 -20.94
CA GLU A 83 26.30 12.96 -21.70
C GLU A 83 26.53 11.45 -21.67
N LEU A 84 26.41 10.83 -20.50
CA LEU A 84 26.48 9.36 -20.38
C LEU A 84 25.29 8.68 -21.07
N ALA A 85 24.11 9.29 -21.05
CA ALA A 85 22.93 8.78 -21.74
C ALA A 85 23.18 8.69 -23.26
N GLY A 86 23.70 9.74 -23.89
CA GLY A 86 23.98 9.74 -25.32
C GLY A 86 25.02 8.69 -25.75
N LEU A 87 25.98 8.37 -24.89
CA LEU A 87 27.01 7.36 -25.17
C LEU A 87 26.52 5.93 -24.95
N TRP A 88 25.84 5.67 -23.84
CA TRP A 88 25.53 4.32 -23.39
C TRP A 88 24.15 3.83 -23.77
N LEU A 89 23.20 4.71 -24.06
CA LEU A 89 21.83 4.31 -24.37
C LEU A 89 21.75 3.36 -25.58
N PRO A 90 22.43 3.59 -26.71
CA PRO A 90 22.37 2.67 -27.84
C PRO A 90 22.93 1.28 -27.52
N ILE A 91 24.01 1.24 -26.73
CA ILE A 91 24.60 -0.02 -26.26
C ILE A 91 23.64 -0.71 -25.28
N ALA A 92 23.04 0.02 -24.33
CA ALA A 92 22.12 -0.51 -23.33
C ALA A 92 20.84 -1.07 -23.98
N ARG A 93 20.31 -0.43 -25.02
CA ARG A 93 19.14 -0.94 -25.78
C ARG A 93 19.41 -2.33 -26.38
N VAL A 94 20.63 -2.60 -26.83
CA VAL A 94 21.01 -3.88 -27.46
C VAL A 94 21.49 -4.91 -26.43
N TYR A 95 22.47 -4.55 -25.61
CA TYR A 95 23.22 -5.47 -24.77
C TYR A 95 22.82 -5.45 -23.28
N GLY A 96 22.09 -4.42 -22.82
CA GLY A 96 21.84 -4.17 -21.41
C GLY A 96 20.37 -4.02 -21.03
N ASN A 97 20.12 -3.30 -19.94
CA ASN A 97 18.79 -2.88 -19.53
C ASN A 97 18.77 -1.34 -19.48
N ARG A 98 17.89 -0.72 -20.27
CA ARG A 98 17.77 0.73 -20.36
C ARG A 98 17.37 1.37 -19.03
N ALA A 99 16.47 0.75 -18.27
CA ALA A 99 16.05 1.26 -16.95
C ALA A 99 17.24 1.30 -15.98
N ARG A 100 18.11 0.27 -16.04
CA ARG A 100 19.31 0.19 -15.18
C ARG A 100 20.43 1.16 -15.53
N LEU A 101 20.38 1.81 -16.69
CA LEU A 101 21.43 2.73 -17.10
C LEU A 101 21.54 3.93 -16.15
N PHE A 102 20.42 4.36 -15.58
CA PHE A 102 20.34 5.53 -14.72
C PHE A 102 20.20 5.18 -13.24
N GLU A 103 20.17 3.89 -12.90
CA GLU A 103 20.11 3.42 -11.51
C GLU A 103 21.33 3.92 -10.74
N ALA A 104 21.07 4.64 -9.66
CA ALA A 104 22.03 5.03 -8.67
C ALA A 104 21.54 4.58 -7.29
N PHE A 105 22.47 4.49 -6.35
CA PHE A 105 22.15 4.13 -4.97
C PHE A 105 22.71 5.17 -4.01
N HIS A 106 22.01 5.48 -2.94
CA HIS A 106 22.54 6.28 -1.83
C HIS A 106 22.22 5.60 -0.51
N LYS A 107 22.86 6.10 0.55
CA LYS A 107 22.55 5.67 1.92
C LYS A 107 21.31 6.41 2.40
N ASN A 108 20.40 5.71 3.05
CA ASN A 108 19.16 6.28 3.56
C ASN A 108 19.38 7.50 4.47
N THR A 109 18.46 8.46 4.42
CA THR A 109 18.47 9.71 5.20
C THR A 109 17.38 9.80 6.26
N VAL A 110 16.63 8.72 6.49
CA VAL A 110 15.52 8.67 7.44
C VAL A 110 16.01 8.86 8.88
N ALA A 111 15.88 10.07 9.42
CA ALA A 111 16.54 10.54 10.65
C ALA A 111 16.36 9.64 11.89
N ARG A 112 15.23 8.94 12.00
CA ARG A 112 14.86 8.08 13.14
C ARG A 112 15.12 6.59 12.91
N SER A 113 15.65 6.20 11.75
CA SER A 113 15.87 4.80 11.39
C SER A 113 17.07 4.21 12.13
N ALA A 114 16.89 3.93 13.42
CA ALA A 114 17.97 3.48 14.29
C ALA A 114 18.57 2.14 13.83
N ASP A 115 17.71 1.19 13.43
CA ASP A 115 18.08 -0.16 13.04
C ASP A 115 17.46 -0.55 11.68
N ALA A 116 17.99 -1.64 11.11
CA ALA A 116 17.51 -2.20 9.85
C ALA A 116 16.06 -2.71 9.96
N ALA A 117 15.29 -2.55 8.88
CA ALA A 117 13.93 -3.05 8.76
C ALA A 117 13.91 -4.54 8.42
N THR A 118 14.52 -5.39 9.26
CA THR A 118 14.48 -6.85 9.11
C THR A 118 13.28 -7.44 9.86
N ARG A 119 12.90 -8.69 9.52
CA ARG A 119 11.84 -9.42 10.24
C ARG A 119 12.12 -9.50 11.75
N GLU A 120 13.35 -9.82 12.14
CA GLU A 120 13.75 -9.95 13.54
C GLU A 120 13.54 -8.63 14.29
N ASN A 121 14.15 -7.54 13.80
CA ASN A 121 14.03 -6.22 14.42
C ASN A 121 12.58 -5.72 14.48
N ALA A 122 11.79 -5.96 13.41
CA ALA A 122 10.40 -5.56 13.38
C ALA A 122 9.54 -6.31 14.42
N LEU A 123 9.72 -7.64 14.55
CA LEU A 123 8.99 -8.43 15.53
C LEU A 123 9.42 -8.10 16.96
N ASP A 124 10.71 -7.93 17.20
CA ASP A 124 11.25 -7.55 18.50
C ASP A 124 10.72 -6.18 18.95
N LEU A 125 10.73 -5.20 18.05
CA LEU A 125 10.18 -3.88 18.32
C LEU A 125 8.67 -3.92 18.62
N LEU A 126 7.90 -4.63 17.80
CA LEU A 126 6.46 -4.80 18.03
C LEU A 126 6.18 -5.49 19.38
N GLN A 127 6.90 -6.57 19.69
CA GLN A 127 6.78 -7.27 20.97
C GLN A 127 7.15 -6.37 22.15
N GLN A 128 8.24 -5.59 22.03
CA GLN A 128 8.67 -4.65 23.05
C GLN A 128 7.58 -3.60 23.32
N ARG A 129 6.98 -3.02 22.27
CA ARG A 129 5.91 -2.03 22.40
C ARG A 129 4.66 -2.63 23.00
N LEU A 130 4.17 -3.77 22.49
CA LEU A 130 3.01 -4.47 23.02
C LEU A 130 3.17 -4.79 24.52
N THR A 131 4.35 -5.24 24.94
CA THR A 131 4.62 -5.58 26.35
C THR A 131 4.68 -4.34 27.26
N ALA A 132 5.01 -3.18 26.70
CA ALA A 132 5.06 -1.91 27.44
C ALA A 132 3.69 -1.21 27.57
N MET A 133 2.69 -1.62 26.78
CA MET A 133 1.37 -1.01 26.77
C MET A 133 0.60 -1.29 28.06
N GLN A 134 -0.15 -0.28 28.50
CA GLN A 134 -1.10 -0.34 29.61
C GLN A 134 -2.54 -0.22 29.09
N ALA A 135 -3.52 -0.56 29.93
CA ALA A 135 -4.93 -0.40 29.57
C ALA A 135 -5.23 1.03 29.11
N GLY A 136 -5.85 1.16 27.94
CA GLY A 136 -6.12 2.42 27.26
C GLY A 136 -5.10 2.79 26.17
N ASP A 137 -3.89 2.21 26.18
CA ASP A 137 -2.85 2.53 25.19
C ASP A 137 -3.21 2.02 23.78
N ASN A 138 -2.66 2.69 22.77
CA ASN A 138 -2.80 2.38 21.35
C ASN A 138 -1.43 2.10 20.72
N LEU A 139 -1.35 1.15 19.79
CA LEU A 139 -0.19 0.94 18.94
C LEU A 139 -0.63 0.96 17.47
N MET A 140 -0.02 1.81 16.65
CA MET A 140 -0.26 1.88 15.21
C MET A 140 0.99 1.44 14.43
N LEU A 141 0.82 0.42 13.59
CA LEU A 141 1.83 -0.03 12.63
C LEU A 141 1.56 0.59 11.25
N VAL A 142 2.54 1.29 10.70
CA VAL A 142 2.50 1.80 9.32
C VAL A 142 3.61 1.14 8.53
N TYR A 143 3.29 0.55 7.39
CA TYR A 143 4.28 -0.04 6.49
C TYR A 143 4.38 0.75 5.19
N ASN A 144 5.60 0.90 4.66
CA ASN A 144 5.87 1.48 3.36
C ASN A 144 6.90 0.64 2.63
N GLY A 145 6.46 -0.16 1.67
CA GLY A 145 7.33 -1.05 0.92
C GLY A 145 6.55 -2.08 0.12
N HIS A 146 7.26 -3.10 -0.36
CA HIS A 146 6.69 -4.11 -1.24
C HIS A 146 6.03 -5.26 -0.47
N GLY A 147 4.94 -5.79 -1.02
CA GLY A 147 4.23 -6.94 -0.46
C GLY A 147 4.44 -8.20 -1.28
N GLY A 148 4.33 -9.36 -0.63
CA GLY A 148 4.27 -10.66 -1.29
C GLY A 148 3.08 -11.48 -0.77
N GLY A 149 2.65 -12.45 -1.58
CA GLY A 149 1.50 -13.29 -1.28
C GLY A 149 1.73 -14.76 -1.61
N SER A 150 0.79 -15.59 -1.19
CA SER A 150 0.69 -17.02 -1.52
C SER A 150 -0.75 -17.29 -1.93
N ASP A 151 -0.95 -17.86 -3.13
CA ASP A 151 -2.30 -18.22 -3.58
C ASP A 151 -2.92 -19.36 -2.75
N GLU A 152 -2.09 -20.14 -2.05
CA GLU A 152 -2.52 -21.33 -1.31
C GLU A 152 -2.80 -21.05 0.18
N ASP A 153 -2.04 -20.15 0.80
CA ASP A 153 -2.10 -19.92 2.25
C ASP A 153 -2.12 -18.42 2.60
N PRO A 154 -3.26 -17.89 3.06
CA PRO A 154 -3.40 -16.50 3.51
C PRO A 154 -2.41 -16.09 4.62
N SER A 155 -1.92 -17.05 5.44
CA SER A 155 -0.96 -16.77 6.51
C SER A 155 0.42 -16.36 5.99
N GLN A 156 0.76 -16.75 4.74
CA GLN A 156 2.05 -16.52 4.10
C GLN A 156 2.12 -15.22 3.30
N HIS A 157 1.03 -14.45 3.27
CA HIS A 157 1.10 -13.05 2.82
C HIS A 157 2.01 -12.28 3.76
N HIS A 158 2.83 -11.38 3.21
CA HIS A 158 3.91 -10.78 3.97
C HIS A 158 4.31 -9.39 3.50
N LEU A 159 4.89 -8.64 4.45
CA LEU A 159 5.70 -7.46 4.20
C LEU A 159 7.09 -7.93 3.76
N ARG A 160 7.63 -7.39 2.65
CA ARG A 160 9.01 -7.68 2.26
C ARG A 160 9.93 -6.72 2.99
N LEU A 161 10.86 -7.28 3.74
CA LEU A 161 11.72 -6.56 4.67
C LEU A 161 13.18 -6.72 4.28
N TRP A 162 14.03 -5.85 4.81
CA TRP A 162 15.45 -5.78 4.50
C TRP A 162 16.14 -7.13 4.66
N ASP A 163 17.23 -7.33 3.91
CA ASP A 163 17.98 -8.58 3.81
C ASP A 163 17.10 -9.78 3.37
N ASN A 164 16.15 -9.49 2.47
CA ASN A 164 15.18 -10.44 1.93
C ASN A 164 14.38 -11.20 3.00
N THR A 165 14.25 -10.62 4.20
CA THR A 165 13.41 -11.15 5.27
C THR A 165 11.94 -10.81 5.02
N ARG A 166 11.03 -11.46 5.75
CA ARG A 166 9.58 -11.36 5.52
C ARG A 166 8.82 -11.36 6.84
N LEU A 167 7.96 -10.37 7.08
CA LEU A 167 7.01 -10.41 8.20
C LEU A 167 5.66 -10.87 7.66
N THR A 168 5.27 -12.09 8.01
CA THR A 168 4.04 -12.73 7.50
C THR A 168 2.79 -12.34 8.32
N VAL A 169 1.60 -12.56 7.77
CA VAL A 169 0.35 -12.45 8.53
C VAL A 169 0.37 -13.39 9.73
N GLY A 170 0.91 -14.60 9.58
CA GLY A 170 1.09 -15.55 10.68
C GLY A 170 1.98 -15.00 11.80
N ASP A 171 3.12 -14.41 11.44
CA ASP A 171 4.03 -13.77 12.41
C ASP A 171 3.31 -12.67 13.20
N LEU A 172 2.57 -11.80 12.50
CA LEU A 172 1.85 -10.71 13.15
C LEU A 172 0.75 -11.21 14.09
N VAL A 173 -0.04 -12.20 13.66
CA VAL A 173 -1.08 -12.80 14.53
C VAL A 173 -0.44 -13.38 15.80
N GLN A 174 0.66 -14.13 15.65
CA GLN A 174 1.38 -14.72 16.77
C GLN A 174 1.93 -13.66 17.74
N THR A 175 2.51 -12.57 17.22
CA THR A 175 2.97 -11.46 18.05
C THR A 175 1.79 -10.81 18.79
N LEU A 176 0.65 -10.63 18.13
CA LEU A 176 -0.55 -10.02 18.73
C LEU A 176 -1.26 -10.91 19.76
N GLU A 177 -0.95 -12.21 19.87
CA GLU A 177 -1.45 -13.06 20.97
C GLU A 177 -1.02 -12.52 22.35
N HIS A 178 0.08 -11.77 22.41
CA HIS A 178 0.61 -11.16 23.63
C HIS A 178 0.07 -9.75 23.89
N GLN A 179 -0.89 -9.27 23.09
CA GLN A 179 -1.49 -7.95 23.27
C GLN A 179 -2.18 -7.84 24.64
N PRO A 180 -1.83 -6.84 25.48
CA PRO A 180 -2.47 -6.68 26.78
C PRO A 180 -3.98 -6.38 26.67
N PRO A 181 -4.82 -6.83 27.62
CA PRO A 181 -6.23 -6.49 27.64
C PRO A 181 -6.45 -4.97 27.64
N GLN A 182 -7.57 -4.53 27.04
CA GLN A 182 -7.96 -3.11 26.99
C GLN A 182 -6.97 -2.18 26.26
N THR A 183 -6.12 -2.72 25.40
CA THR A 183 -5.29 -1.96 24.45
C THR A 183 -5.85 -2.06 23.04
N VAL A 184 -5.43 -1.16 22.15
CA VAL A 184 -5.82 -1.19 20.73
C VAL A 184 -4.60 -1.31 19.82
N PHE A 185 -4.66 -2.24 18.86
CA PHE A 185 -3.67 -2.34 17.78
C PHE A 185 -4.29 -1.88 16.47
N ARG A 186 -3.60 -0.98 15.76
CA ARG A 186 -4.02 -0.44 14.47
C ARG A 186 -2.95 -0.68 13.41
N PHE A 187 -3.35 -0.80 12.15
CA PHE A 187 -2.39 -0.85 11.05
C PHE A 187 -2.85 -0.13 9.78
N VAL A 188 -1.88 0.37 9.01
CA VAL A 188 -2.06 0.87 7.64
C VAL A 188 -1.01 0.20 6.75
N LEU A 189 -1.50 -0.59 5.80
CA LEU A 189 -0.69 -1.50 4.99
C LEU A 189 -0.94 -1.26 3.49
N PRO A 190 -0.21 -0.32 2.86
CA PRO A 190 -0.42 0.14 1.49
C PRO A 190 0.17 -0.76 0.39
N GLN A 191 0.72 -1.92 0.75
CA GLN A 191 1.48 -2.78 -0.15
C GLN A 191 0.61 -3.76 -0.97
N CYS A 192 1.23 -4.39 -1.98
CA CYS A 192 0.61 -5.47 -2.74
C CYS A 192 0.12 -6.61 -1.84
N TYR A 193 -1.00 -7.25 -2.22
CA TYR A 193 -1.49 -8.46 -1.55
C TYR A 193 -1.77 -8.29 -0.05
N SER A 194 -2.07 -7.06 0.40
CA SER A 194 -2.26 -6.69 1.80
C SER A 194 -3.53 -7.23 2.45
N GLY A 195 -4.56 -7.57 1.66
CA GLY A 195 -5.91 -7.90 2.17
C GLY A 195 -5.97 -8.98 3.26
N PRO A 196 -5.15 -10.05 3.24
CA PRO A 196 -5.13 -11.06 4.30
C PRO A 196 -4.74 -10.54 5.69
N PHE A 197 -4.08 -9.39 5.80
CA PHE A 197 -3.82 -8.74 7.09
C PHE A 197 -5.11 -8.28 7.78
N LEU A 198 -6.21 -8.07 7.07
CA LEU A 198 -7.53 -7.77 7.67
C LEU A 198 -8.05 -8.93 8.56
N ARG A 199 -7.49 -10.14 8.41
CA ARG A 199 -7.85 -11.31 9.22
C ARG A 199 -7.36 -11.25 10.66
N THR A 200 -6.47 -10.31 11.00
CA THR A 200 -5.90 -10.18 12.35
C THR A 200 -6.93 -9.82 13.42
N ILE A 201 -8.15 -9.43 13.03
CA ILE A 201 -9.30 -9.22 13.92
C ILE A 201 -9.77 -10.51 14.61
N HIS A 202 -9.39 -11.67 14.08
CA HIS A 202 -9.69 -12.97 14.67
C HIS A 202 -8.52 -13.48 15.50
N GLN A 203 -8.84 -14.29 16.52
CA GLN A 203 -7.83 -14.95 17.34
C GLN A 203 -7.05 -16.01 16.56
N GLN A 204 -7.71 -16.67 15.59
CA GLN A 204 -7.11 -17.62 14.67
C GLN A 204 -7.44 -17.23 13.24
N LEU A 205 -6.54 -17.55 12.30
CA LEU A 205 -6.72 -17.26 10.87
C LEU A 205 -7.74 -18.18 10.17
N SER A 206 -8.17 -19.25 10.83
CA SER A 206 -9.19 -20.21 10.38
C SER A 206 -10.59 -19.60 10.43
N ILE A 207 -11.30 -19.67 9.30
CA ILE A 207 -12.68 -19.20 9.15
C ILE A 207 -13.61 -20.08 10.00
N GLY A 208 -14.36 -19.49 10.93
CA GLY A 208 -15.54 -20.11 11.53
C GLY A 208 -15.43 -20.62 12.97
N GLU A 209 -14.27 -20.52 13.64
CA GLU A 209 -14.10 -21.12 14.98
C GLU A 209 -13.64 -20.16 16.10
N SER A 210 -13.35 -18.89 15.80
CA SER A 210 -13.00 -17.92 16.84
C SER A 210 -13.79 -16.62 16.69
N GLY A 211 -14.53 -16.26 17.74
CA GLY A 211 -15.14 -14.94 17.87
C GLY A 211 -14.08 -13.83 17.88
N PRO A 212 -14.48 -12.55 17.76
CA PRO A 212 -13.56 -11.43 17.86
C PRO A 212 -12.74 -11.51 19.16
N VAL A 213 -11.46 -11.14 19.07
CA VAL A 213 -10.55 -11.13 20.22
C VAL A 213 -11.04 -10.12 21.26
N ASN A 214 -10.78 -10.38 22.54
CA ASN A 214 -11.09 -9.44 23.62
C ASN A 214 -10.23 -8.16 23.60
N THR A 215 -9.31 -8.04 22.65
CA THR A 215 -8.51 -6.84 22.39
C THR A 215 -8.90 -6.25 21.02
N ALA A 216 -9.03 -4.93 20.95
CA ALA A 216 -9.41 -4.26 19.71
C ALA A 216 -8.23 -4.27 18.73
N ARG A 217 -8.50 -4.75 17.51
CA ARG A 217 -7.57 -4.76 16.39
C ARG A 217 -8.33 -4.28 15.17
N CYS A 218 -7.81 -3.27 14.49
CA CYS A 218 -8.40 -2.78 13.25
C CYS A 218 -7.35 -2.23 12.31
N GLY A 219 -7.70 -2.02 11.04
CA GLY A 219 -6.75 -1.42 10.12
C GLY A 219 -7.20 -1.40 8.68
N PHE A 220 -6.29 -0.93 7.84
CA PHE A 220 -6.55 -0.61 6.44
C PHE A 220 -5.49 -1.21 5.53
N THR A 221 -5.92 -1.60 4.34
CA THR A 221 -5.09 -2.24 3.31
C THR A 221 -5.33 -1.60 1.95
N ALA A 222 -4.32 -1.55 1.08
CA ALA A 222 -4.47 -0.97 -0.27
C ALA A 222 -5.06 -1.94 -1.31
N ALA A 223 -4.82 -3.24 -1.14
CA ALA A 223 -5.20 -4.23 -2.15
C ALA A 223 -5.73 -5.54 -1.54
N PRO A 224 -6.64 -6.24 -2.25
CA PRO A 224 -7.09 -7.59 -1.86
C PRO A 224 -5.97 -8.63 -2.08
N HIS A 225 -6.20 -9.84 -1.56
CA HIS A 225 -5.20 -10.92 -1.52
C HIS A 225 -4.62 -11.33 -2.88
N HIS A 226 -5.33 -11.16 -3.99
CA HIS A 226 -4.91 -11.60 -5.32
C HIS A 226 -4.50 -10.44 -6.25
N ARG A 227 -4.41 -9.20 -5.74
CA ARG A 227 -4.07 -8.03 -6.55
C ARG A 227 -2.84 -7.31 -6.05
N LYS A 228 -2.13 -6.72 -7.01
CA LYS A 228 -1.07 -5.75 -6.75
C LYS A 228 -1.68 -4.39 -6.43
N SER A 229 -1.04 -3.65 -5.53
CA SER A 229 -1.34 -2.24 -5.27
C SER A 229 -0.57 -1.34 -6.26
N GLU A 230 -0.96 -0.08 -6.35
CA GLU A 230 -0.25 0.97 -7.09
C GLU A 230 1.17 1.18 -6.55
N GLY A 231 1.35 1.03 -5.23
CA GLY A 231 2.65 1.16 -4.56
C GLY A 231 3.71 0.15 -5.02
N CYS A 232 3.35 -0.84 -5.84
CA CYS A 232 4.29 -1.79 -6.48
C CYS A 232 4.67 -1.40 -7.92
N THR A 233 4.20 -0.27 -8.41
CA THR A 233 4.74 0.34 -9.63
C THR A 233 6.11 0.92 -9.28
N GLU A 234 7.14 0.53 -10.03
CA GLU A 234 8.48 1.11 -9.87
C GLU A 234 8.40 2.57 -10.33
N VAL A 235 8.24 3.50 -9.39
CA VAL A 235 8.27 4.93 -9.66
C VAL A 235 9.56 5.50 -9.11
N GLU A 236 10.40 5.97 -10.03
CA GLU A 236 11.74 6.45 -9.74
C GLU A 236 11.79 7.98 -9.58
N ASP A 237 10.76 8.72 -10.04
CA ASP A 237 10.55 10.14 -9.72
C ASP A 237 9.68 10.29 -8.45
N GLU A 238 10.24 10.95 -7.45
CA GLU A 238 9.58 11.22 -6.16
C GLU A 238 8.26 11.99 -6.27
N ARG A 239 8.05 12.77 -7.34
CA ARG A 239 6.82 13.55 -7.58
C ARG A 239 5.71 12.73 -8.21
N GLU A 240 6.08 11.62 -8.85
CA GLU A 240 5.16 10.72 -9.54
C GLU A 240 4.67 9.59 -8.63
N TYR A 241 5.34 9.35 -7.50
CA TYR A 241 4.92 8.33 -6.54
C TYR A 241 3.65 8.78 -5.80
N VAL A 242 2.53 8.15 -6.17
CA VAL A 242 1.23 8.35 -5.56
C VAL A 242 0.57 6.98 -5.40
N ASP A 243 0.46 6.53 -4.16
CA ASP A 243 -0.18 5.26 -3.77
C ASP A 243 -1.29 5.51 -2.74
N TYR A 244 -1.93 4.45 -2.27
CA TYR A 244 -2.93 4.52 -1.21
C TYR A 244 -2.45 5.29 0.04
N SER A 245 -1.22 5.06 0.51
CA SER A 245 -0.71 5.73 1.71
C SER A 245 -0.55 7.24 1.52
N THR A 246 -0.13 7.67 0.33
CA THR A 246 0.00 9.09 -0.02
C THR A 246 -1.32 9.84 0.17
N TYR A 247 -2.44 9.29 -0.28
CA TYR A 247 -3.74 9.92 -0.07
C TYR A 247 -4.27 9.77 1.36
N PHE A 248 -4.01 8.63 2.00
CA PHE A 248 -4.46 8.36 3.36
C PHE A 248 -3.84 9.36 4.35
N PHE A 249 -2.52 9.52 4.33
CA PHE A 249 -1.85 10.46 5.21
C PHE A 249 -2.07 11.92 4.78
N ALA A 250 -2.35 12.19 3.50
CA ALA A 250 -2.70 13.53 3.06
C ALA A 250 -4.03 13.99 3.67
N ALA A 251 -5.00 13.08 3.80
CA ALA A 251 -6.25 13.36 4.48
C ALA A 251 -6.04 13.70 5.96
N LEU A 252 -5.14 13.00 6.64
CA LEU A 252 -4.81 13.26 8.06
C LEU A 252 -4.00 14.56 8.24
N ASP A 253 -3.12 14.87 7.29
CA ASP A 253 -2.29 16.09 7.30
C ASP A 253 -3.08 17.35 6.87
N GLY A 254 -4.19 17.18 6.14
CA GLY A 254 -4.96 18.29 5.56
C GLY A 254 -4.34 18.87 4.28
N GLN A 255 -3.27 18.27 3.78
CA GLN A 255 -2.54 18.67 2.57
C GLN A 255 -1.82 17.47 1.97
N SER A 256 -1.47 17.54 0.67
CA SER A 256 -0.67 16.51 0.04
C SER A 256 0.77 16.48 0.57
N ARG A 257 1.50 15.39 0.32
CA ARG A 257 2.95 15.28 0.60
C ARG A 257 3.78 16.43 0.02
N LEU A 258 3.29 17.07 -1.04
CA LEU A 258 3.94 18.23 -1.68
C LEU A 258 3.42 19.58 -1.16
N GLY A 259 2.63 19.60 -0.08
CA GLY A 259 2.04 20.80 0.52
C GLY A 259 0.90 21.41 -0.28
N GLN A 260 0.25 20.65 -1.18
CA GLN A 260 -0.87 21.15 -1.97
C GLN A 260 -2.19 20.94 -1.21
N ALA A 261 -3.15 21.84 -1.41
CA ALA A 261 -4.50 21.67 -0.86
C ALA A 261 -5.17 20.39 -1.40
N LEU A 262 -5.96 19.74 -0.55
CA LEU A 262 -6.72 18.55 -0.90
C LEU A 262 -7.84 18.88 -1.91
N SER A 263 -8.22 17.91 -2.74
CA SER A 263 -9.29 18.07 -3.75
C SER A 263 -10.67 18.23 -3.11
N ARG A 264 -10.84 17.71 -1.90
CA ARG A 264 -12.03 17.85 -1.07
C ARG A 264 -11.68 17.81 0.41
N GLU A 265 -12.63 18.22 1.24
CA GLU A 265 -12.57 18.06 2.70
C GLU A 265 -12.69 16.56 3.09
N PRO A 266 -11.72 15.99 3.82
CA PRO A 266 -11.82 14.64 4.34
C PRO A 266 -12.76 14.49 5.53
N ASP A 267 -12.97 15.53 6.35
CA ASP A 267 -13.92 15.50 7.48
C ASP A 267 -15.36 15.38 6.95
N THR A 268 -15.88 14.16 7.00
CA THR A 268 -17.21 13.83 6.47
C THR A 268 -18.32 13.95 7.51
N ASN A 269 -17.97 14.01 8.80
CA ASN A 269 -18.93 14.08 9.89
C ASN A 269 -19.07 15.51 10.46
N GLY A 270 -18.15 16.42 10.11
CA GLY A 270 -18.15 17.83 10.51
C GLY A 270 -17.78 18.06 11.97
N ASP A 271 -17.09 17.11 12.62
CA ASP A 271 -16.64 17.25 14.01
C ASP A 271 -15.33 18.06 14.14
N GLY A 272 -14.77 18.45 12.99
CA GLY A 272 -13.58 19.26 12.87
C GLY A 272 -12.29 18.46 13.03
N ARG A 273 -12.33 17.11 13.00
CA ARG A 273 -11.15 16.23 13.09
C ARG A 273 -11.24 15.08 12.10
N VAL A 274 -10.17 14.85 11.33
CA VAL A 274 -10.15 13.71 10.39
C VAL A 274 -9.80 12.39 11.09
N GLY A 275 -10.73 11.44 11.12
CA GLY A 275 -10.48 10.08 11.62
C GLY A 275 -9.75 9.17 10.60
N LEU A 276 -9.18 8.04 11.06
CA LEU A 276 -8.55 7.08 10.13
C LEU A 276 -9.53 6.52 9.08
N ASN A 277 -10.79 6.27 9.45
CA ASN A 277 -11.82 5.84 8.50
C ASN A 277 -12.11 6.91 7.45
N GLU A 278 -12.10 8.19 7.82
CA GLU A 278 -12.31 9.28 6.88
C GLU A 278 -11.12 9.43 5.93
N ALA A 279 -9.90 9.26 6.45
CA ALA A 279 -8.69 9.15 5.64
C ALA A 279 -8.73 7.97 4.67
N HIS A 280 -9.25 6.81 5.10
CA HIS A 280 -9.50 5.66 4.24
C HIS A 280 -10.51 5.99 3.13
N ILE A 281 -11.64 6.59 3.48
CA ILE A 281 -12.68 6.99 2.53
C ILE A 281 -12.13 8.00 1.52
N TYR A 282 -11.38 9.01 1.97
CA TYR A 282 -10.70 9.97 1.11
C TYR A 282 -9.75 9.25 0.16
N ALA A 283 -8.83 8.43 0.67
CA ALA A 283 -7.89 7.70 -0.16
C ALA A 283 -8.58 6.80 -1.19
N ALA A 284 -9.63 6.07 -0.81
CA ALA A 284 -10.29 5.12 -1.68
C ALA A 284 -11.16 5.78 -2.76
N THR A 285 -11.64 7.00 -2.53
CA THR A 285 -12.52 7.73 -3.48
C THR A 285 -11.79 8.79 -4.30
N GLU A 286 -10.71 9.39 -3.77
CA GLU A 286 -9.95 10.44 -4.45
C GLU A 286 -8.78 9.90 -5.28
N SER A 287 -8.17 8.78 -4.89
CA SER A 287 -7.04 8.22 -5.62
C SER A 287 -7.42 7.71 -7.01
N TYR A 288 -6.67 8.14 -8.02
CA TYR A 288 -6.68 7.50 -9.34
C TYR A 288 -5.58 6.42 -9.38
N SER A 289 -5.91 5.24 -8.87
CA SER A 289 -4.97 4.14 -8.73
C SER A 289 -5.63 2.79 -9.00
N ARG A 290 -4.84 1.74 -9.26
CA ARG A 290 -5.34 0.37 -9.43
C ARG A 290 -5.74 -0.31 -8.12
N ASP A 291 -5.52 0.37 -7.00
CA ASP A 291 -5.82 -0.13 -5.66
C ASP A 291 -7.31 -0.47 -5.52
N VAL A 292 -7.59 -1.45 -4.66
CA VAL A 292 -8.95 -1.73 -4.18
C VAL A 292 -8.84 -1.83 -2.67
N PRO A 293 -8.82 -0.66 -1.98
CA PRO A 293 -8.57 -0.63 -0.55
C PRO A 293 -9.65 -1.37 0.23
N GLY A 294 -9.31 -1.80 1.44
CA GLY A 294 -10.27 -2.37 2.36
C GLY A 294 -9.92 -2.13 3.82
N ALA A 295 -10.98 -2.08 4.63
CA ALA A 295 -10.92 -1.95 6.09
C ALA A 295 -11.35 -3.24 6.81
N THR A 296 -11.06 -3.34 8.10
CA THR A 296 -11.42 -4.51 8.91
C THR A 296 -12.92 -4.66 9.12
N SER A 297 -13.67 -3.56 9.25
CA SER A 297 -15.14 -3.55 9.30
C SER A 297 -15.76 -4.04 7.99
N GLU A 298 -15.20 -3.65 6.84
CA GLU A 298 -15.63 -4.16 5.54
C GLU A 298 -15.34 -5.65 5.39
N TYR A 299 -14.17 -6.11 5.83
CA TYR A 299 -13.82 -7.52 5.83
C TYR A 299 -14.81 -8.32 6.70
N PHE A 300 -15.17 -7.81 7.87
CA PHE A 300 -16.19 -8.40 8.74
C PHE A 300 -17.52 -8.58 8.01
N LEU A 301 -18.04 -7.54 7.32
CA LEU A 301 -19.28 -7.64 6.55
C LEU A 301 -19.21 -8.76 5.49
N GLN A 302 -18.09 -8.88 4.79
CA GLN A 302 -17.88 -9.91 3.77
C GLN A 302 -17.86 -11.33 4.37
N GLN A 303 -17.38 -11.51 5.60
CA GLN A 303 -17.39 -12.81 6.28
C GLN A 303 -18.74 -13.13 6.92
N TRP A 304 -19.43 -12.13 7.46
CA TRP A 304 -20.69 -12.31 8.18
C TRP A 304 -21.77 -12.96 7.32
N GLN A 305 -21.81 -12.69 6.00
CA GLN A 305 -22.83 -13.10 5.02
C GLN A 305 -23.37 -14.54 5.19
N PRO A 306 -24.47 -14.73 5.96
CA PRO A 306 -25.00 -16.06 6.19
C PRO A 306 -25.73 -16.57 4.93
N TRP A 307 -25.80 -17.88 4.77
CA TRP A 307 -26.30 -18.52 3.54
C TRP A 307 -27.70 -18.03 3.11
N TYR A 308 -28.57 -17.70 4.07
CA TYR A 308 -29.95 -17.25 3.82
C TYR A 308 -30.05 -15.78 3.35
N VAL A 309 -28.97 -14.98 3.49
CA VAL A 309 -28.86 -13.61 2.96
C VAL A 309 -28.27 -13.62 1.55
N ARG A 310 -27.42 -14.60 1.21
CA ARG A 310 -26.80 -14.73 -0.12
C ARG A 310 -27.81 -14.81 -1.26
N GLY A 311 -28.97 -15.42 -1.02
CA GLY A 311 -30.05 -15.57 -2.01
C GLY A 311 -31.05 -14.40 -2.08
N GLN A 312 -30.94 -13.38 -1.22
CA GLN A 312 -31.93 -12.30 -1.10
C GLN A 312 -31.53 -11.01 -1.84
N THR A 313 -31.05 -11.11 -3.09
CA THR A 313 -30.65 -9.94 -3.89
C THR A 313 -31.80 -8.99 -4.22
N TRP A 314 -33.05 -9.49 -4.25
CA TRP A 314 -34.25 -8.72 -4.61
C TRP A 314 -34.84 -7.87 -3.47
N SER A 315 -34.35 -8.03 -2.24
CA SER A 315 -34.93 -7.40 -1.02
C SER A 315 -34.16 -6.16 -0.53
N TYR A 316 -33.23 -5.63 -1.32
CA TYR A 316 -32.48 -4.41 -0.99
C TYR A 316 -33.25 -3.18 -1.51
N PRO A 317 -33.90 -2.38 -0.63
CA PRO A 317 -34.66 -1.23 -1.07
C PRO A 317 -33.72 -0.12 -1.54
N GLU A 318 -34.04 0.56 -2.64
CA GLU A 318 -33.28 1.72 -3.15
C GLU A 318 -33.09 2.81 -2.07
N SER A 319 -34.05 2.94 -1.15
CA SER A 319 -34.02 3.91 -0.04
C SER A 319 -33.06 3.58 1.10
N SER A 320 -32.33 2.46 1.04
CA SER A 320 -31.27 2.14 2.02
C SER A 320 -29.92 2.83 1.70
N GLY A 321 -29.89 3.67 0.67
CA GLY A 321 -28.69 4.29 0.08
C GLY A 321 -28.04 5.45 0.83
N ASP A 322 -28.27 5.66 2.12
CA ASP A 322 -27.67 6.78 2.86
C ASP A 322 -26.43 6.40 3.69
N GLY A 323 -26.04 5.12 3.71
CA GLY A 323 -24.80 4.65 4.32
C GLY A 323 -23.53 5.24 3.67
N HIS A 324 -22.39 5.15 4.37
CA HIS A 324 -21.12 5.69 3.87
C HIS A 324 -20.66 5.02 2.57
N HIS A 325 -20.79 3.70 2.44
CA HIS A 325 -20.53 2.96 1.21
C HIS A 325 -21.36 3.46 0.02
N ALA A 326 -22.65 3.72 0.22
CA ALA A 326 -23.52 4.24 -0.83
C ALA A 326 -23.12 5.66 -1.27
N ARG A 327 -22.63 6.50 -0.35
CA ARG A 327 -22.03 7.80 -0.70
C ARG A 327 -20.77 7.63 -1.54
N MET A 328 -19.87 6.72 -1.16
CA MET A 328 -18.65 6.42 -1.93
C MET A 328 -18.97 5.96 -3.36
N VAL A 329 -19.98 5.08 -3.52
CA VAL A 329 -20.48 4.66 -4.83
C VAL A 329 -20.93 5.87 -5.64
N ARG A 330 -21.78 6.75 -5.10
CA ARG A 330 -22.24 7.95 -5.82
C ARG A 330 -21.09 8.85 -6.25
N THR A 331 -20.13 9.10 -5.35
CA THR A 331 -18.97 9.96 -5.63
C THR A 331 -18.14 9.42 -6.79
N VAL A 332 -17.79 8.13 -6.76
CA VAL A 332 -16.93 7.52 -7.80
C VAL A 332 -17.72 7.26 -9.09
N ALA A 333 -18.98 6.84 -9.00
CA ALA A 333 -19.83 6.62 -10.17
C ALA A 333 -20.05 7.92 -10.97
N ALA A 334 -20.29 9.04 -10.28
CA ALA A 334 -20.39 10.36 -10.92
C ALA A 334 -19.10 10.75 -11.64
N ARG A 335 -17.93 10.50 -11.02
CA ARG A 335 -16.61 10.77 -11.62
C ARG A 335 -16.35 9.96 -12.89
N LEU A 336 -16.82 8.71 -12.91
CA LEU A 336 -16.74 7.82 -14.08
C LEU A 336 -17.87 8.04 -15.11
N GLY A 337 -18.70 9.08 -14.91
CA GLY A 337 -19.77 9.44 -15.83
C GLY A 337 -20.91 8.43 -15.92
N PHE A 338 -21.22 7.71 -14.84
CA PHE A 338 -22.44 6.93 -14.75
C PHE A 338 -23.65 7.86 -14.48
N PRO A 339 -24.81 7.64 -15.11
CA PRO A 339 -26.01 8.41 -14.84
C PRO A 339 -26.45 8.30 -13.38
N ALA A 340 -26.82 9.43 -12.78
CA ALA A 340 -27.19 9.52 -11.37
C ALA A 340 -28.55 8.89 -11.04
N ASP A 341 -29.37 8.63 -12.06
CA ASP A 341 -30.71 8.03 -11.98
C ASP A 341 -30.73 6.51 -12.17
N LEU A 342 -29.57 5.87 -12.35
CA LEU A 342 -29.51 4.41 -12.40
C LEU A 342 -29.89 3.82 -11.04
N ASP A 343 -30.85 2.90 -11.06
CA ASP A 343 -31.11 2.04 -9.91
C ASP A 343 -29.91 1.12 -9.61
N HIS A 344 -29.92 0.49 -8.43
CA HIS A 344 -28.84 -0.38 -7.99
C HIS A 344 -28.55 -1.52 -8.97
N VAL A 345 -29.58 -2.16 -9.54
CA VAL A 345 -29.41 -3.33 -10.43
C VAL A 345 -28.80 -2.89 -11.77
N MET A 346 -29.30 -1.79 -12.32
CA MET A 346 -28.78 -1.20 -13.54
C MET A 346 -27.35 -0.69 -13.35
N LEU A 347 -27.02 -0.05 -12.23
CA LEU A 347 -25.65 0.38 -11.94
C LEU A 347 -24.70 -0.82 -11.83
N VAL A 348 -25.07 -1.89 -11.12
CA VAL A 348 -24.26 -3.12 -11.05
C VAL A 348 -24.00 -3.68 -12.45
N ARG A 349 -25.02 -3.71 -13.30
CA ARG A 349 -24.91 -4.21 -14.67
C ARG A 349 -23.95 -3.34 -15.49
N GLU A 350 -24.16 -2.04 -15.56
CA GLU A 350 -23.34 -1.15 -16.39
C GLU A 350 -21.89 -1.10 -15.93
N VAL A 351 -21.64 -1.09 -14.62
CA VAL A 351 -20.28 -1.14 -14.08
C VAL A 351 -19.62 -2.48 -14.43
N SER A 352 -20.36 -3.59 -14.35
CA SER A 352 -19.86 -4.92 -14.71
C SER A 352 -19.55 -5.03 -16.20
N ASP A 353 -20.41 -4.50 -17.08
CA ASP A 353 -20.21 -4.52 -18.52
C ASP A 353 -18.97 -3.70 -18.92
N ARG A 354 -18.77 -2.51 -18.33
CA ARG A 354 -17.55 -1.71 -18.53
C ARG A 354 -16.30 -2.40 -17.97
N ARG A 355 -16.39 -3.03 -16.79
CA ARG A 355 -15.30 -3.81 -16.21
C ARG A 355 -14.85 -4.93 -17.15
N ILE A 356 -15.78 -5.73 -17.65
CA ILE A 356 -15.49 -6.84 -18.58
C ILE A 356 -14.85 -6.32 -19.87
N ALA A 357 -15.33 -5.20 -20.40
CA ALA A 357 -14.75 -4.57 -21.58
C ALA A 357 -13.30 -4.09 -21.34
N LEU A 358 -13.02 -3.49 -20.18
CA LEU A 358 -11.67 -3.09 -19.78
C LEU A 358 -10.74 -4.30 -19.64
N GLU A 359 -11.19 -5.36 -18.96
CA GLU A 359 -10.42 -6.60 -18.81
C GLU A 359 -10.06 -7.22 -20.18
N ALA A 360 -11.00 -7.22 -21.12
CA ALA A 360 -10.76 -7.71 -22.48
C ALA A 360 -9.73 -6.84 -23.24
N GLN A 361 -9.80 -5.51 -23.10
CA GLN A 361 -8.84 -4.58 -23.71
C GLN A 361 -7.44 -4.75 -23.13
N ILE A 362 -7.31 -4.83 -21.81
CA ILE A 362 -6.03 -5.08 -21.12
C ILE A 362 -5.41 -6.39 -21.63
N ASN A 363 -6.17 -7.49 -21.62
CA ASN A 363 -5.68 -8.78 -22.09
C ASN A 363 -5.22 -8.75 -23.56
N GLY A 364 -5.93 -8.00 -24.41
CA GLY A 364 -5.57 -7.80 -25.81
C GLY A 364 -4.25 -7.05 -25.97
N LEU A 365 -4.12 -5.91 -25.28
CA LEU A 365 -2.92 -5.07 -25.34
C LEU A 365 -1.70 -5.77 -24.71
N GLU A 366 -1.89 -6.51 -23.63
CA GLU A 366 -0.81 -7.34 -23.07
C GLU A 366 -0.32 -8.40 -24.07
N ALA A 367 -1.22 -8.99 -24.86
CA ALA A 367 -0.83 -9.96 -25.89
C ALA A 367 0.00 -9.29 -26.99
N GLU A 368 -0.34 -8.08 -27.38
CA GLU A 368 0.42 -7.26 -28.32
C GLU A 368 1.80 -6.89 -27.74
N VAL A 369 1.86 -6.39 -26.50
CA VAL A 369 3.12 -6.08 -25.81
C VAL A 369 4.01 -7.33 -25.68
N ARG A 370 3.43 -8.52 -25.42
CA ARG A 370 4.18 -9.78 -25.42
C ARG A 370 4.78 -10.10 -26.80
N SER A 371 4.04 -9.84 -27.88
CA SER A 371 4.54 -10.00 -29.25
C SER A 371 5.68 -9.02 -29.57
N LEU A 372 5.52 -7.75 -29.18
CA LEU A 372 6.56 -6.73 -29.32
C LEU A 372 7.84 -7.08 -28.54
N ARG A 373 7.71 -7.59 -27.32
CA ARG A 373 8.87 -8.08 -26.53
C ARG A 373 9.61 -9.22 -27.23
N GLN A 374 8.91 -10.11 -27.91
CA GLN A 374 9.56 -11.14 -28.72
C GLN A 374 10.32 -10.52 -29.90
N ARG A 375 9.72 -9.54 -30.60
CA ARG A 375 10.40 -8.80 -31.67
C ARG A 375 11.62 -8.03 -31.17
N GLU A 376 11.53 -7.41 -30.00
CA GLU A 376 12.64 -6.73 -29.34
C GLU A 376 13.82 -7.70 -29.13
N LEU A 377 13.57 -8.90 -28.58
CA LEU A 377 14.59 -9.91 -28.36
C LEU A 377 15.28 -10.34 -29.66
N ASP A 378 14.52 -10.51 -30.75
CA ASP A 378 15.06 -10.89 -32.06
C ASP A 378 15.97 -9.78 -32.62
N LEU A 379 15.49 -8.53 -32.60
CA LEU A 379 16.23 -7.34 -33.05
C LEU A 379 17.52 -7.15 -32.25
N ARG A 380 17.45 -7.27 -30.92
CA ARG A 380 18.62 -7.23 -30.03
C ARG A 380 19.60 -8.33 -30.38
N GLY A 381 19.13 -9.56 -30.62
CA GLY A 381 19.98 -10.69 -31.00
C GLY A 381 20.70 -10.46 -32.34
N GLU A 382 20.01 -9.91 -33.34
CA GLU A 382 20.61 -9.58 -34.65
C GLU A 382 21.67 -8.49 -34.55
N LEU A 383 21.34 -7.37 -33.90
CA LEU A 383 22.27 -6.26 -33.66
C LEU A 383 23.47 -6.73 -32.83
N ALA A 384 23.23 -7.52 -31.78
CA ALA A 384 24.28 -8.04 -30.92
C ALA A 384 25.28 -8.93 -31.67
N ARG A 385 24.79 -9.81 -32.56
CA ARG A 385 25.65 -10.66 -33.42
C ARG A 385 26.47 -9.82 -34.40
N ALA A 386 25.84 -8.83 -35.04
CA ALA A 386 26.54 -7.93 -35.96
C ALA A 386 27.62 -7.12 -35.23
N GLY A 387 27.30 -6.57 -34.05
CA GLY A 387 28.25 -5.79 -33.25
C GLY A 387 29.40 -6.65 -32.74
N THR A 388 29.12 -7.85 -32.22
CA THR A 388 30.15 -8.79 -31.72
C THR A 388 31.11 -9.27 -32.82
N SER A 389 30.67 -9.26 -34.08
CA SER A 389 31.52 -9.62 -35.21
C SER A 389 32.57 -8.54 -35.53
N ARG A 390 32.28 -7.27 -35.20
CA ARG A 390 33.20 -6.14 -35.39
C ARG A 390 33.99 -5.81 -34.12
N TRP A 391 33.36 -5.93 -32.95
CA TRP A 391 33.96 -5.76 -31.63
C TRP A 391 33.73 -7.02 -30.79
N PRO A 392 34.65 -8.00 -30.85
CA PRO A 392 34.55 -9.24 -30.08
C PRO A 392 34.39 -9.02 -28.57
N GLU A 393 34.83 -7.88 -28.05
CA GLU A 393 34.71 -7.42 -26.66
C GLU A 393 33.24 -7.34 -26.20
N LEU A 394 32.31 -7.08 -27.12
CA LEU A 394 30.87 -7.02 -26.85
C LEU A 394 30.23 -8.38 -26.56
N ARG A 395 30.95 -9.49 -26.79
CA ARG A 395 30.43 -10.85 -26.58
C ARG A 395 30.04 -11.11 -25.13
N ASN A 396 30.74 -10.49 -24.18
CA ASN A 396 30.45 -10.62 -22.77
C ASN A 396 30.39 -9.22 -22.14
N PRO A 397 29.19 -8.64 -21.97
CA PRO A 397 29.02 -7.31 -21.39
C PRO A 397 29.45 -7.21 -19.91
N TYR A 398 29.87 -8.32 -19.29
CA TYR A 398 30.42 -8.38 -17.94
C TYR A 398 31.88 -8.88 -17.91
N GLY A 399 32.50 -9.06 -19.08
CA GLY A 399 33.89 -9.49 -19.21
C GLY A 399 34.86 -8.33 -18.99
N VAL A 400 36.08 -8.64 -18.54
CA VAL A 400 37.17 -7.66 -18.36
C VAL A 400 37.40 -6.82 -19.62
N ASN A 401 37.19 -7.40 -20.80
CA ASN A 401 37.35 -6.72 -22.08
C ASN A 401 36.23 -5.73 -22.41
N PHE A 402 35.01 -5.93 -21.91
CA PHE A 402 33.91 -4.98 -22.08
C PHE A 402 34.07 -3.80 -21.13
N ASN A 403 34.46 -4.08 -19.88
CA ASN A 403 34.74 -3.06 -18.87
C ASN A 403 36.02 -2.25 -19.16
N GLY A 404 36.87 -2.72 -20.08
CA GLY A 404 38.08 -2.05 -20.55
C GLY A 404 37.92 -1.31 -21.89
N LEU A 405 36.70 -1.13 -22.39
CA LEU A 405 36.45 -0.32 -23.57
C LEU A 405 36.73 1.16 -23.26
N GLU A 406 37.72 1.74 -23.95
CA GLU A 406 37.98 3.18 -23.89
C GLU A 406 36.75 4.00 -24.34
N PRO A 407 36.52 5.21 -23.77
CA PRO A 407 35.39 6.07 -24.13
C PRO A 407 35.24 6.33 -25.64
N GLU A 408 36.34 6.45 -26.37
CA GLU A 408 36.34 6.63 -27.82
C GLU A 408 35.73 5.43 -28.55
N ASN A 409 35.99 4.20 -28.06
CA ASN A 409 35.41 2.98 -28.62
C ASN A 409 33.91 2.88 -28.33
N ILE A 410 33.47 3.33 -27.15
CA ILE A 410 32.05 3.39 -26.78
C ILE A 410 31.30 4.34 -27.73
N GLY A 411 31.87 5.53 -27.99
CA GLY A 411 31.32 6.46 -28.97
C GLY A 411 31.23 5.89 -30.38
N GLU A 412 32.26 5.17 -30.85
CA GLU A 412 32.24 4.52 -32.17
C GLU A 412 31.17 3.42 -32.26
N ILE A 413 31.07 2.57 -31.24
CA ILE A 413 30.08 1.49 -31.18
C ILE A 413 28.67 2.06 -31.17
N SER A 414 28.43 3.09 -30.35
CA SER A 414 27.15 3.78 -30.25
C SER A 414 26.71 4.35 -31.60
N ALA A 415 27.55 5.18 -32.23
CA ALA A 415 27.28 5.75 -33.55
C ALA A 415 27.08 4.68 -34.63
N TRP A 416 27.82 3.57 -34.54
CA TRP A 416 27.66 2.45 -35.47
C TRP A 416 26.33 1.74 -35.30
N LEU A 417 25.88 1.49 -34.06
CA LEU A 417 24.57 0.90 -33.76
C LEU A 417 23.47 1.79 -34.33
N GLU A 418 23.52 3.09 -34.03
CA GLU A 418 22.54 4.08 -34.49
C GLU A 418 22.47 4.17 -36.03
N SER A 419 23.58 3.93 -36.72
CA SER A 419 23.60 3.90 -38.19
C SER A 419 22.88 2.69 -38.82
N ARG A 420 22.45 1.71 -38.02
CA ARG A 420 21.79 0.49 -38.51
C ARG A 420 20.28 0.68 -38.64
N PRO A 421 19.65 0.29 -39.76
CA PRO A 421 18.19 0.32 -39.89
C PRO A 421 17.47 -0.50 -38.80
N LEU A 422 18.03 -1.65 -38.41
CA LEU A 422 17.48 -2.49 -37.34
C LEU A 422 17.49 -1.81 -35.97
N TYR A 423 18.39 -0.84 -35.74
CA TYR A 423 18.43 -0.11 -34.49
C TYR A 423 17.26 0.86 -34.36
N SER A 424 16.93 1.60 -35.42
CA SER A 424 15.73 2.44 -35.42
C SER A 424 14.44 1.63 -35.23
N GLU A 425 14.38 0.41 -35.76
CA GLU A 425 13.25 -0.50 -35.51
C GLU A 425 13.21 -0.96 -34.04
N LEU A 426 14.36 -1.32 -33.46
CA LEU A 426 14.46 -1.69 -32.05
C LEU A 426 13.99 -0.56 -31.14
N GLU A 427 14.42 0.67 -31.42
CA GLU A 427 13.98 1.84 -30.68
C GLU A 427 12.46 2.04 -30.76
N SER A 428 11.87 1.95 -31.97
CA SER A 428 10.42 2.03 -32.15
C SER A 428 9.69 0.98 -31.32
N VAL A 429 10.11 -0.30 -31.44
CA VAL A 429 9.49 -1.42 -30.70
C VAL A 429 9.59 -1.21 -29.19
N GLN A 430 10.74 -0.75 -28.69
CA GLN A 430 10.92 -0.46 -27.26
C GLN A 430 10.01 0.68 -26.79
N ASN A 431 9.88 1.74 -27.58
CA ASN A 431 8.99 2.86 -27.25
C ASN A 431 7.51 2.43 -27.30
N GLU A 432 7.13 1.56 -28.24
CA GLU A 432 5.78 0.97 -28.32
C GLU A 432 5.49 0.05 -27.12
N ILE A 433 6.48 -0.71 -26.63
CA ILE A 433 6.36 -1.50 -25.39
C ILE A 433 6.13 -0.58 -24.19
N ASP A 434 6.91 0.51 -24.06
CA ASP A 434 6.76 1.48 -22.96
C ASP A 434 5.35 2.09 -22.97
N ALA A 435 4.94 2.65 -24.12
CA ALA A 435 3.62 3.25 -24.30
C ALA A 435 2.47 2.25 -24.06
N GLY A 436 2.66 1.00 -24.48
CA GLY A 436 1.72 -0.10 -24.20
C GLY A 436 1.60 -0.37 -22.71
N ASN A 437 2.71 -0.43 -21.97
CA ASN A 437 2.68 -0.63 -20.51
C ASN A 437 2.03 0.56 -19.77
N GLU A 438 2.30 1.80 -20.19
CA GLU A 438 1.66 2.99 -19.64
C GLU A 438 0.15 2.98 -19.87
N THR A 439 -0.28 2.59 -21.08
CA THR A 439 -1.70 2.46 -21.43
C THR A 439 -2.37 1.36 -20.61
N ILE A 440 -1.72 0.20 -20.45
CA ILE A 440 -2.19 -0.88 -19.59
C ILE A 440 -2.35 -0.38 -18.15
N LEU A 441 -1.37 0.34 -17.61
CA LEU A 441 -1.45 0.89 -16.24
C LEU A 441 -2.63 1.85 -16.09
N GLY A 442 -2.88 2.74 -17.05
CA GLY A 442 -4.07 3.60 -17.06
C GLY A 442 -5.37 2.80 -17.04
N MET A 443 -5.48 1.76 -17.88
CA MET A 443 -6.64 0.86 -17.90
C MET A 443 -6.79 0.07 -16.59
N GLU A 444 -5.69 -0.36 -15.96
CA GLU A 444 -5.72 -1.02 -14.65
C GLU A 444 -6.24 -0.08 -13.55
N ARG A 445 -5.92 1.21 -13.60
CA ARG A 445 -6.44 2.23 -12.68
C ARG A 445 -7.95 2.42 -12.89
N ASP A 446 -8.39 2.52 -14.14
CA ASP A 446 -9.83 2.56 -14.47
C ASP A 446 -10.55 1.31 -13.96
N LEU A 447 -9.96 0.13 -14.18
CA LEU A 447 -10.48 -1.14 -13.69
C LEU A 447 -10.58 -1.16 -12.16
N GLY A 448 -9.56 -0.66 -11.46
CA GLY A 448 -9.57 -0.49 -10.01
C GLY A 448 -10.79 0.31 -9.52
N MET A 449 -11.08 1.44 -10.17
CA MET A 449 -12.24 2.28 -9.84
C MET A 449 -13.59 1.56 -10.03
N HIS A 450 -13.73 0.74 -11.09
CA HIS A 450 -14.94 -0.07 -11.30
C HIS A 450 -15.07 -1.17 -10.24
N LEU A 451 -13.96 -1.82 -9.86
CA LEU A 451 -13.95 -2.83 -8.81
C LEU A 451 -14.34 -2.25 -7.44
N ARG A 452 -13.90 -1.03 -7.13
CA ARG A 452 -14.31 -0.30 -5.91
C ARG A 452 -15.82 -0.07 -5.86
N ILE A 453 -16.43 0.39 -6.96
CA ILE A 453 -17.89 0.57 -7.04
C ILE A 453 -18.62 -0.74 -6.75
N LEU A 454 -18.25 -1.83 -7.43
CA LEU A 454 -18.89 -3.14 -7.22
C LEU A 454 -18.73 -3.63 -5.78
N ARG A 455 -17.55 -3.45 -5.19
CA ARG A 455 -17.28 -3.78 -3.79
C ARG A 455 -18.16 -2.97 -2.84
N TRP A 456 -18.29 -1.66 -3.00
CA TRP A 456 -19.10 -0.84 -2.11
C TRP A 456 -20.61 -1.03 -2.31
N LEU A 457 -21.06 -1.35 -3.51
CA LEU A 457 -22.43 -1.80 -3.74
C LEU A 457 -22.73 -3.08 -2.94
N GLU A 458 -21.80 -4.03 -2.96
CA GLU A 458 -21.90 -5.22 -2.12
C GLU A 458 -21.92 -4.84 -0.62
N LEU A 459 -20.93 -4.08 -0.14
CA LEU A 459 -20.82 -3.71 1.27
C LEU A 459 -22.03 -2.93 1.79
N SER A 460 -22.55 -1.99 1.02
CA SER A 460 -23.79 -1.25 1.35
C SER A 460 -24.97 -2.20 1.55
N ARG A 461 -25.09 -3.24 0.70
CA ARG A 461 -26.10 -4.27 0.84
C ARG A 461 -25.89 -5.13 2.10
N LEU A 462 -24.65 -5.50 2.39
CA LEU A 462 -24.32 -6.31 3.56
C LEU A 462 -24.56 -5.57 4.87
N GLU A 463 -24.18 -4.31 4.93
CA GLU A 463 -24.42 -3.43 6.07
C GLU A 463 -25.93 -3.36 6.38
N TYR A 464 -26.75 -3.09 5.36
CA TYR A 464 -28.21 -3.12 5.51
C TYR A 464 -28.72 -4.47 6.04
N PHE A 465 -28.22 -5.59 5.50
CA PHE A 465 -28.63 -6.91 5.95
C PHE A 465 -28.15 -7.24 7.36
N LEU A 466 -26.97 -6.78 7.76
CA LEU A 466 -26.46 -6.92 9.12
C LEU A 466 -27.41 -6.27 10.11
N TYR A 467 -27.82 -5.02 9.87
CA TYR A 467 -28.76 -4.33 10.76
C TYR A 467 -30.17 -4.91 10.75
N ARG A 468 -30.59 -5.52 9.63
CA ARG A 468 -31.93 -6.11 9.50
C ARG A 468 -32.04 -7.53 10.07
N PHE A 469 -31.00 -8.34 9.92
CA PHE A 469 -31.04 -9.78 10.17
C PHE A 469 -29.96 -10.26 11.14
N GLY A 470 -28.92 -9.47 11.39
CA GLY A 470 -27.85 -9.80 12.32
C GLY A 470 -28.32 -9.83 13.76
N SER A 471 -27.64 -10.64 14.57
CA SER A 471 -27.82 -10.60 16.01
C SER A 471 -27.24 -9.31 16.60
N ARG A 472 -27.61 -8.98 17.85
CA ARG A 472 -26.97 -7.87 18.57
C ARG A 472 -25.45 -8.04 18.70
N ALA A 473 -24.97 -9.28 18.80
CA ALA A 473 -23.55 -9.56 18.89
C ALA A 473 -22.83 -9.27 17.56
N ASP A 474 -23.47 -9.59 16.42
CA ASP A 474 -22.91 -9.29 15.09
C ASP A 474 -22.82 -7.78 14.87
N ILE A 475 -23.90 -7.06 15.17
CA ILE A 475 -23.96 -5.60 15.06
C ILE A 475 -22.91 -4.95 15.97
N SER A 476 -22.84 -5.36 17.24
CA SER A 476 -21.85 -4.83 18.18
C SER A 476 -20.40 -5.12 17.76
N SER A 477 -20.15 -6.26 17.09
CA SER A 477 -18.82 -6.59 16.58
C SER A 477 -18.42 -5.67 15.42
N TYR A 478 -19.36 -5.39 14.51
CA TYR A 478 -19.16 -4.44 13.42
C TYR A 478 -18.95 -3.02 13.93
N GLU A 479 -19.81 -2.52 14.82
CA GLU A 479 -19.72 -1.17 15.38
C GLU A 479 -18.41 -0.97 16.18
N SER A 480 -17.97 -1.99 16.93
CA SER A 480 -16.67 -1.95 17.62
C SER A 480 -15.48 -1.79 16.66
N LEU A 481 -15.54 -2.42 15.47
CA LEU A 481 -14.52 -2.23 14.44
C LEU A 481 -14.58 -0.81 13.86
N GLN A 482 -15.78 -0.29 13.58
CA GLN A 482 -15.96 1.08 13.11
C GLN A 482 -15.45 2.12 14.12
N ASP A 483 -15.70 1.92 15.41
CA ASP A 483 -15.19 2.77 16.49
C ASP A 483 -13.66 2.72 16.55
N CYS A 484 -13.08 1.53 16.42
CA CYS A 484 -11.62 1.37 16.35
C CYS A 484 -11.02 2.11 15.14
N GLU A 485 -11.68 2.03 13.99
CA GLU A 485 -11.29 2.66 12.71
C GLU A 485 -11.54 4.17 12.69
N SER A 486 -12.41 4.71 13.55
CA SER A 486 -12.74 6.15 13.59
C SER A 486 -11.80 6.96 14.48
N TRP A 487 -10.65 6.40 14.87
CA TRP A 487 -9.70 7.06 15.75
C TRP A 487 -9.12 8.35 15.14
N THR A 488 -9.15 9.43 15.91
CA THR A 488 -8.74 10.79 15.50
C THR A 488 -7.40 11.22 16.11
N GLY A 489 -6.60 10.29 16.63
CA GLY A 489 -5.31 10.61 17.26
C GLY A 489 -4.29 11.28 16.34
N LEU A 490 -4.51 11.19 15.02
CA LEU A 490 -3.67 11.82 13.99
C LEU A 490 -4.38 12.94 13.21
N GLY A 491 -5.68 13.17 13.42
CA GLY A 491 -6.46 14.18 12.69
C GLY A 491 -6.52 15.49 13.44
N GLU A 492 -6.35 16.60 12.71
CA GLU A 492 -6.61 17.95 13.23
C GLU A 492 -8.04 18.37 12.96
#